data_AF-A0A5M9N6J0-F1
#
_entry.id   AF-A0A5M9N6J0-F1
#
_cell.length_a   1.000
_cell.length_b   1.000
_cell.length_c   1.000
_cell.angle_alpha   90.00
_cell.angle_beta   90.00
_cell.angle_gamma   90.00
#
_symmetry.space_group_name_H-M   'P 1'
#
loop_
_entity.id
_entity.type
_entity.pdbx_description
1 polymer ?
#
loop_
_entity_poly.entity_id
_entity_poly.type
_entity_poly.pdbx_seq_one_letter_code
_entity_poly.pdbx_strand_id
1 'polypeptide(L)'
;MAGYDTPEYHAYQTDVKDGRVRLPLWDHNAQVTILPGEIYCRVAFCGHTNSPSSSTNNLRKHVMRAHPHLNVTPGKNGKVPNADIMAANRFYSSLYPNGVNNRNADDKNSSTNVKQKPTTQARTLYLSTPPPASPLDPEGLLPLPMKNGEVDFAAVRKVGIKKSGKRAPCNMCRKNKTTCGSTDVCEFWDYFELPEEEEEEEEEEEENEEEDEEDKGEGEGAN
;
A
#
# COMPACT_ATOMS: atom_id res chain seq x y z
N MET A 1 -27.13 -0.73 17.49
CA MET A 1 -26.03 0.24 17.30
C MET A 1 -24.84 -0.20 18.13
N ALA A 2 -23.64 -0.23 17.57
CA ALA A 2 -22.45 -0.52 18.35
C ALA A 2 -22.17 0.67 19.29
N GLY A 3 -21.79 0.45 20.55
CA GLY A 3 -21.63 1.52 21.55
C GLY A 3 -20.50 2.53 21.27
N TYR A 4 -19.81 2.40 20.14
CA TYR A 4 -18.72 3.26 19.68
C TYR A 4 -19.06 4.09 18.42
N ASP A 5 -20.33 4.11 18.03
CA ASP A 5 -20.84 4.91 16.92
C ASP A 5 -21.00 6.38 17.34
N THR A 6 -19.87 7.09 17.42
CA THR A 6 -19.75 8.47 17.88
C THR A 6 -19.43 9.40 16.70
N PRO A 7 -19.73 10.71 16.77
CA PRO A 7 -19.37 11.64 15.70
C PRO A 7 -17.85 11.69 15.45
N GLU A 8 -17.03 11.49 16.49
CA GLU A 8 -15.58 11.38 16.37
C GLU A 8 -15.15 10.11 15.64
N TYR A 9 -15.86 8.99 15.81
CA TYR A 9 -15.62 7.78 15.04
C TYR A 9 -15.92 7.98 13.55
N HIS A 10 -17.02 8.67 13.22
CA HIS A 10 -17.33 8.99 11.82
C HIS A 10 -16.28 9.91 11.19
N ALA A 11 -15.84 10.94 11.92
CA ALA A 11 -14.76 11.82 11.48
C ALA A 11 -13.46 11.02 11.28
N TYR A 12 -13.14 10.10 12.20
CA TYR A 12 -11.96 9.23 12.09
C TYR A 12 -11.98 8.39 10.80
N GLN A 13 -13.14 7.86 10.40
CA GLN A 13 -13.28 7.07 9.18
C GLN A 13 -12.89 7.87 7.92
N THR A 14 -13.19 9.17 7.87
CA THR A 14 -12.91 10.03 6.71
C THR A 14 -11.56 10.73 6.81
N ASP A 15 -11.24 11.29 7.96
CA ASP A 15 -10.11 12.20 8.14
C ASP A 15 -8.75 11.49 8.07
N VAL A 16 -8.68 10.23 8.48
CA VAL A 16 -7.46 9.42 8.35
C VAL A 16 -7.19 9.10 6.87
N LYS A 17 -8.23 8.76 6.11
CA LYS A 17 -8.13 8.51 4.66
C LYS A 17 -7.66 9.77 3.93
N ASP A 18 -8.19 10.93 4.33
CA ASP A 18 -7.82 12.23 3.78
C ASP A 18 -6.45 12.73 4.29
N GLY A 19 -5.86 12.06 5.28
CA GLY A 19 -4.59 12.48 5.90
C GLY A 19 -4.70 13.74 6.78
N ARG A 20 -5.92 14.16 7.15
CA ARG A 20 -6.18 15.30 8.04
C ARG A 20 -5.82 14.99 9.49
N VAL A 21 -5.97 13.73 9.88
CA VAL A 21 -5.63 13.23 11.23
C VAL A 21 -4.50 12.22 11.12
N ARG A 22 -3.48 12.41 11.96
CA ARG A 22 -2.40 11.44 12.15
C ARG A 22 -2.72 10.54 13.33
N LEU A 23 -2.67 9.24 13.10
CA LEU A 23 -2.89 8.25 14.15
C LEU A 23 -1.62 8.05 15.00
N PRO A 24 -1.75 7.86 16.32
CA PRO A 24 -0.62 7.53 17.18
C PRO A 24 -0.10 6.13 16.82
N LEU A 25 1.18 6.03 16.50
CA LEU A 25 1.81 4.78 16.06
C LEU A 25 1.81 3.73 17.18
N TRP A 26 1.76 2.46 16.79
CA TRP A 26 1.97 1.37 17.74
C TRP A 26 3.45 1.26 18.11
N ASP A 27 3.72 1.03 19.40
CA ASP A 27 5.04 0.66 19.87
C ASP A 27 5.32 -0.80 19.50
N HIS A 28 6.47 -1.06 18.89
CA HIS A 28 6.90 -2.39 18.48
C HIS A 28 7.20 -3.31 19.66
N ASN A 29 7.48 -2.75 20.84
CA ASN A 29 7.81 -3.50 22.05
C ASN A 29 6.57 -3.77 22.92
N ALA A 30 5.46 -3.09 22.66
CA ALA A 30 4.24 -3.20 23.45
C ALA A 30 3.27 -4.22 22.84
N GLN A 31 2.39 -4.74 23.70
CA GLN A 31 1.26 -5.52 23.24
C GLN A 31 0.28 -4.61 22.49
N VAL A 32 0.07 -4.89 21.20
CA VAL A 32 -0.80 -4.12 20.33
C VAL A 32 -2.25 -4.52 20.57
N THR A 33 -3.04 -3.58 21.07
CA THR A 33 -4.49 -3.74 21.22
C THR A 33 -5.23 -2.97 20.13
N ILE A 34 -5.89 -3.72 19.25
CA ILE A 34 -6.76 -3.16 18.21
C ILE A 34 -8.14 -2.92 18.84
N LEU A 35 -8.59 -1.67 18.81
CA LEU A 35 -9.83 -1.24 19.45
C LEU A 35 -11.06 -1.58 18.59
N PRO A 36 -12.25 -1.75 19.21
CA PRO A 36 -13.50 -1.89 18.47
C PRO A 36 -13.73 -0.76 17.45
N GLY A 37 -14.11 -1.12 16.23
CA GLY A 37 -14.33 -0.18 15.12
C GLY A 37 -13.06 0.28 14.41
N GLU A 38 -11.87 -0.08 14.91
CA GLU A 38 -10.62 0.36 14.29
C GLU A 38 -10.42 -0.32 12.93
N ILE A 39 -10.03 0.45 11.90
CA ILE A 39 -9.91 -0.02 10.52
C ILE A 39 -8.59 0.39 9.83
N TYR A 40 -7.78 1.27 10.43
CA TYR A 40 -6.51 1.72 9.87
C TYR A 40 -5.32 1.09 10.59
N CYS A 41 -4.26 0.79 9.83
CA CYS A 41 -3.03 0.23 10.40
C CYS A 41 -2.14 1.34 10.96
N ARG A 42 -1.76 1.24 12.23
CA ARG A 42 -0.93 2.25 12.92
C ARG A 42 0.56 1.86 13.00
N VAL A 43 0.98 0.87 12.23
CA VAL A 43 2.40 0.50 12.13
C VAL A 43 3.14 1.56 11.31
N ALA A 44 4.30 1.98 11.81
CA ALA A 44 5.16 2.91 11.12
C ALA A 44 5.46 2.39 9.69
N PHE A 45 5.33 3.28 8.71
CA PHE A 45 5.61 3.00 7.29
C PHE A 45 4.74 1.89 6.66
N CYS A 46 3.59 1.55 7.25
CA CYS A 46 2.66 0.64 6.61
C CYS A 46 1.92 1.32 5.45
N GLY A 47 1.87 0.67 4.28
CA GLY A 47 1.08 1.16 3.14
C GLY A 47 -0.43 1.20 3.39
N HIS A 48 -0.91 0.59 4.49
CA HIS A 48 -2.32 0.56 4.87
C HIS A 48 -2.69 1.58 5.96
N THR A 49 -1.81 2.55 6.27
CA THR A 49 -2.09 3.55 7.30
C THR A 49 -3.25 4.48 6.93
N ASN A 50 -3.42 4.81 5.65
CA ASN A 50 -4.54 5.64 5.17
C ASN A 50 -5.55 4.84 4.32
N SER A 51 -5.39 3.51 4.24
CA SER A 51 -6.31 2.64 3.50
C SER A 51 -7.15 1.84 4.50
N PRO A 52 -8.46 2.12 4.61
CA PRO A 52 -9.28 1.45 5.60
C PRO A 52 -9.44 -0.03 5.27
N SER A 53 -9.32 -0.87 6.29
CA SER A 53 -9.83 -2.23 6.27
C SER A 53 -11.36 -2.21 6.32
N SER A 54 -12.03 -3.15 5.66
CA SER A 54 -13.50 -3.21 5.71
C SER A 54 -14.06 -3.59 7.09
N SER A 55 -13.23 -4.15 7.97
CA SER A 55 -13.60 -4.46 9.35
C SER A 55 -12.36 -4.54 10.26
N THR A 56 -12.58 -4.43 11.57
CA THR A 56 -11.54 -4.63 12.59
C THR A 56 -10.91 -6.02 12.53
N ASN A 57 -11.68 -7.05 12.13
CA ASN A 57 -11.17 -8.40 11.93
C ASN A 57 -10.21 -8.48 10.74
N ASN A 58 -10.48 -7.72 9.67
CA ASN A 58 -9.57 -7.65 8.51
C ASN A 58 -8.32 -6.86 8.83
N LEU A 59 -8.43 -5.78 9.62
CA LEU A 59 -7.27 -5.08 10.16
C LEU A 59 -6.40 -6.04 11.00
N ARG A 60 -7.01 -6.81 11.90
CA ARG A 60 -6.29 -7.79 12.73
C ARG A 60 -5.54 -8.82 11.88
N LYS A 61 -6.19 -9.39 10.87
CA LYS A 61 -5.56 -10.32 9.92
C LYS A 61 -4.41 -9.66 9.17
N HIS A 62 -4.59 -8.41 8.74
CA HIS A 62 -3.53 -7.64 8.08
C HIS A 62 -2.32 -7.49 9.01
N VAL A 63 -2.50 -7.04 10.25
CA VAL A 63 -1.39 -6.83 11.18
C VAL A 63 -0.66 -8.14 11.47
N MET A 64 -1.39 -9.23 11.73
CA MET A 64 -0.78 -10.54 11.97
C MET A 64 0.04 -11.07 10.78
N ARG A 65 -0.35 -10.75 9.54
CA ARG A 65 0.35 -11.22 8.33
C ARG A 65 1.48 -10.30 7.88
N ALA A 66 1.24 -8.99 7.89
CA ALA A 66 2.16 -7.98 7.38
C ALA A 66 3.17 -7.52 8.45
N HIS A 67 2.85 -7.68 9.73
CA HIS A 67 3.66 -7.24 10.86
C HIS A 67 3.82 -8.36 11.89
N PRO A 68 4.48 -9.48 11.54
CA PRO A 68 4.60 -10.65 12.40
C PRO A 68 5.44 -10.41 13.66
N HIS A 69 6.23 -9.32 13.68
CA HIS A 69 7.02 -8.90 14.84
C HIS A 69 6.17 -8.22 15.93
N LEU A 70 4.90 -7.89 15.65
CA LEU A 70 4.02 -7.24 16.61
C LEU A 70 3.18 -8.27 17.38
N ASN A 71 3.16 -8.13 18.69
CA ASN A 71 2.35 -8.95 19.57
C ASN A 71 0.92 -8.40 19.66
N VAL A 72 0.05 -8.80 18.73
CA VAL A 72 -1.35 -8.38 18.69
C VAL A 72 -2.21 -9.18 19.66
N THR A 73 -2.93 -8.52 20.57
CA THR A 73 -3.90 -9.18 21.47
C THR A 73 -4.98 -9.86 20.65
N PRO A 74 -5.26 -11.17 20.80
CA PRO A 74 -6.27 -11.86 20.00
C PRO A 74 -7.67 -11.26 20.18
N GLY A 75 -8.51 -11.40 19.15
CA GLY A 75 -9.90 -10.96 19.22
C GLY A 75 -10.70 -11.79 20.23
N LYS A 76 -11.55 -11.13 21.01
CA LYS A 76 -12.53 -11.81 21.86
C LYS A 76 -13.74 -12.19 21.00
N ASN A 77 -14.22 -13.42 21.14
CA ASN A 77 -15.45 -13.87 20.49
C ASN A 77 -16.67 -13.37 21.28
N GLY A 78 -17.76 -13.06 20.58
CA GLY A 78 -19.02 -12.64 21.19
C GLY A 78 -19.15 -11.13 21.41
N LYS A 79 -19.94 -10.74 22.41
CA LYS A 79 -20.27 -9.33 22.66
C LYS A 79 -19.04 -8.56 23.16
N VAL A 80 -18.76 -7.41 22.55
CA VAL A 80 -17.67 -6.52 22.96
C VAL A 80 -17.92 -6.01 24.39
N PRO A 81 -16.96 -6.17 25.33
CA PRO A 81 -17.08 -5.62 26.67
C PRO A 81 -17.25 -4.10 26.67
N ASN A 82 -18.05 -3.57 27.60
CA ASN A 82 -18.26 -2.12 27.72
C ASN A 82 -16.94 -1.35 27.98
N ALA A 83 -15.97 -1.98 28.66
CA ALA A 83 -14.65 -1.40 28.87
C ALA A 83 -13.90 -1.14 27.55
N ASP A 84 -13.98 -2.08 26.60
CA ASP A 84 -13.34 -1.96 25.29
C ASP A 84 -14.03 -0.90 24.43
N ILE A 85 -15.36 -0.75 24.58
CA ILE A 85 -16.14 0.32 23.94
C ILE A 85 -15.72 1.70 24.48
N MET A 86 -15.63 1.85 25.80
CA MET A 86 -15.18 3.11 26.42
C MET A 86 -13.74 3.45 26.04
N ALA A 87 -12.86 2.45 25.93
CA ALA A 87 -11.49 2.65 25.46
C ALA A 87 -11.45 3.14 24.00
N ALA A 88 -12.28 2.56 23.13
CA ALA A 88 -12.44 3.01 21.74
C ALA A 88 -12.92 4.47 21.67
N ASN A 89 -13.96 4.82 22.43
CA ASN A 89 -14.49 6.19 22.43
C ASN A 89 -13.45 7.20 22.92
N ARG A 90 -12.72 6.89 24.00
CA ARG A 90 -11.61 7.74 24.48
C ARG A 90 -10.53 7.92 23.42
N PHE A 91 -10.21 6.87 22.68
CA PHE A 91 -9.26 6.94 21.58
C PHE A 91 -9.76 7.84 20.45
N TYR A 92 -11.00 7.68 19.98
CA TYR A 92 -11.52 8.53 18.91
C TYR A 92 -11.63 9.99 19.35
N SER A 93 -12.09 10.26 20.58
CA SER A 93 -12.15 11.63 21.10
C SER A 93 -10.77 12.29 21.24
N SER A 94 -9.71 11.53 21.56
CA SER A 94 -8.37 12.11 21.72
C SER A 94 -7.74 12.57 20.40
N LEU A 95 -8.23 12.09 19.27
CA LEU A 95 -7.84 12.58 17.94
C LEU A 95 -8.37 14.00 17.66
N TYR A 96 -9.40 14.44 18.40
CA TYR A 96 -10.12 15.69 18.16
C TYR A 96 -10.26 16.52 19.45
N PRO A 97 -9.15 17.11 19.97
CA PRO A 97 -9.16 17.83 21.25
C PRO A 97 -10.09 19.04 21.29
N ASN A 98 -10.44 19.61 20.12
CA ASN A 98 -11.34 20.77 20.01
C ASN A 98 -12.79 20.40 19.65
N GLY A 99 -13.13 19.11 19.68
CA GLY A 99 -14.40 18.57 19.22
C GLY A 99 -14.59 18.68 17.71
N VAL A 100 -15.33 17.75 17.13
CA VAL A 100 -15.71 17.77 15.70
C VAL A 100 -16.82 18.81 15.39
N ASN A 101 -17.35 19.48 16.41
CA ASN A 101 -18.51 20.37 16.32
C ASN A 101 -18.18 21.85 16.08
N ASN A 102 -16.92 22.26 15.98
CA ASN A 102 -16.54 23.66 15.74
C ASN A 102 -16.60 24.07 14.25
N ARG A 103 -17.72 23.75 13.57
CA ARG A 103 -18.03 24.29 12.24
C ARG A 103 -19.31 25.11 12.16
N ASN A 104 -20.01 25.34 13.27
CA ASN A 104 -21.08 26.35 13.37
C ASN A 104 -21.46 26.55 14.84
N ALA A 105 -20.96 27.61 15.48
CA ALA A 105 -21.66 28.36 16.53
C ALA A 105 -20.73 29.44 17.09
N ASP A 106 -21.13 30.69 16.89
CA ASP A 106 -20.67 31.88 17.58
C ASP A 106 -20.69 31.74 19.12
N ASP A 107 -19.74 32.45 19.74
CA ASP A 107 -19.79 33.09 21.06
C ASP A 107 -20.58 32.44 22.21
N LYS A 108 -19.86 31.91 23.22
CA LYS A 108 -19.77 32.53 24.56
C LYS A 108 -18.93 31.72 25.55
N ASN A 109 -17.84 32.35 25.97
CA ASN A 109 -17.34 32.46 27.33
C ASN A 109 -17.82 31.45 28.41
N SER A 110 -16.90 30.65 28.94
CA SER A 110 -16.65 30.64 30.38
C SER A 110 -15.30 30.03 30.74
N SER A 111 -14.44 30.89 31.28
CA SER A 111 -13.25 30.54 32.05
C SER A 111 -13.63 29.70 33.27
N THR A 112 -12.89 28.61 33.51
CA THR A 112 -12.44 28.30 34.87
C THR A 112 -10.97 27.86 34.87
N ASN A 113 -10.30 28.43 35.85
CA ASN A 113 -8.87 28.54 36.07
C ASN A 113 -8.43 27.42 37.01
N VAL A 114 -7.43 26.60 36.63
CA VAL A 114 -6.64 25.83 37.61
C VAL A 114 -5.16 25.79 37.21
N LYS A 115 -4.42 26.72 37.82
CA LYS A 115 -3.07 26.60 38.42
C LYS A 115 -2.08 25.54 37.88
N GLN A 116 -1.01 26.10 37.33
CA GLN A 116 0.32 25.56 37.08
C GLN A 116 0.99 24.94 38.32
N LYS A 117 1.97 24.05 38.10
CA LYS A 117 3.39 24.38 38.39
C LYS A 117 4.40 23.46 37.66
N PRO A 118 5.66 23.92 37.50
CA PRO A 118 6.60 23.52 36.46
C PRO A 118 7.68 22.56 36.97
N THR A 119 8.41 21.91 36.06
CA THR A 119 9.81 21.52 36.31
C THR A 119 10.56 21.47 34.98
N THR A 120 11.46 22.44 34.85
CA THR A 120 12.61 22.49 33.95
C THR A 120 13.53 21.31 34.19
N GLN A 121 14.04 20.67 33.13
CA GLN A 121 15.49 20.57 32.88
C GLN A 121 15.74 20.46 31.38
N ALA A 122 16.50 21.41 30.87
CA ALA A 122 17.11 21.39 29.56
C ALA A 122 18.23 20.34 29.54
N ARG A 123 18.36 19.60 28.44
CA ARG A 123 19.67 19.17 27.98
C ARG A 123 19.76 19.10 26.46
N THR A 124 20.71 19.89 25.99
CA THR A 124 21.10 20.24 24.65
C THR A 124 21.99 19.14 24.06
N LEU A 125 21.81 18.87 22.76
CA LEU A 125 22.74 18.27 21.78
C LEU A 125 23.29 16.87 22.03
N TYR A 126 22.89 15.92 21.17
CA TYR A 126 23.84 15.23 20.29
C TYR A 126 23.22 15.04 18.90
N LEU A 127 23.83 15.70 17.94
CA LEU A 127 23.81 15.37 16.52
C LEU A 127 24.34 13.93 16.39
N SER A 128 23.52 13.00 15.92
CA SER A 128 23.98 11.74 15.36
C SER A 128 23.40 11.62 13.97
N THR A 129 24.29 11.92 13.02
CA THR A 129 24.22 11.72 11.58
C THR A 129 23.46 10.46 11.16
N PRO A 130 22.63 10.54 10.09
CA PRO A 130 22.09 9.36 9.44
C PRO A 130 23.23 8.52 8.83
N PRO A 131 23.15 7.17 8.85
CA PRO A 131 24.04 6.34 8.06
C PRO A 131 23.86 6.65 6.56
N PRO A 132 24.95 6.53 5.77
CA PRO A 132 25.04 7.08 4.43
C PRO A 132 23.98 6.50 3.50
N ALA A 133 23.39 7.41 2.72
CA ALA A 133 22.64 7.07 1.53
C ALA A 133 23.47 6.11 0.66
N SER A 134 22.94 4.92 0.42
CA SER A 134 23.39 4.13 -0.72
C SER A 134 23.09 4.94 -2.01
N PRO A 135 23.97 4.84 -3.01
CA PRO A 135 24.06 5.82 -4.09
C PRO A 135 22.78 5.88 -4.92
N LEU A 136 22.44 7.10 -5.32
CA LEU A 136 21.62 7.36 -6.49
C LEU A 136 22.37 6.81 -7.70
N ASP A 137 21.93 5.66 -8.21
CA ASP A 137 22.29 5.24 -9.57
C ASP A 137 21.39 5.99 -10.58
N PRO A 138 21.98 6.66 -11.58
CA PRO A 138 21.26 7.37 -12.63
C PRO A 138 20.77 6.38 -13.69
N GLU A 139 19.52 6.52 -14.14
CA GLU A 139 18.97 5.92 -15.37
C GLU A 139 19.35 4.46 -15.67
N GLY A 140 18.60 3.51 -15.11
CA GLY A 140 18.66 2.10 -15.53
C GLY A 140 17.47 1.35 -14.97
N LEU A 141 16.85 0.52 -15.80
CA LEU A 141 15.65 -0.25 -15.46
C LEU A 141 15.91 -1.17 -14.24
N LEU A 142 14.87 -1.53 -13.49
CA LEU A 142 15.04 -2.41 -12.32
C LEU A 142 15.08 -3.89 -12.76
N PRO A 143 15.85 -4.76 -12.10
CA PRO A 143 15.79 -6.19 -12.39
C PRO A 143 14.40 -6.75 -12.09
N LEU A 144 13.93 -7.67 -12.94
CA LEU A 144 12.65 -8.33 -12.77
C LEU A 144 12.57 -9.01 -11.40
N PRO A 145 11.52 -8.74 -10.61
CA PRO A 145 11.39 -9.33 -9.30
C PRO A 145 10.91 -10.77 -9.48
N MET A 146 11.80 -11.74 -9.29
CA MET A 146 11.50 -13.16 -9.39
C MET A 146 11.26 -13.78 -8.01
N LYS A 147 10.33 -14.74 -7.94
CA LYS A 147 10.05 -15.55 -6.77
C LYS A 147 9.91 -17.00 -7.21
N ASN A 148 10.83 -17.86 -6.76
CA ASN A 148 10.89 -19.28 -7.13
C ASN A 148 11.06 -19.53 -8.64
N GLY A 149 11.76 -18.64 -9.36
CA GLY A 149 11.95 -18.75 -10.81
C GLY A 149 10.77 -18.24 -11.66
N GLU A 150 9.67 -17.83 -11.04
CA GLU A 150 8.54 -17.16 -11.71
C GLU A 150 8.56 -15.67 -11.38
N VAL A 151 8.03 -14.82 -12.27
CA VAL A 151 7.95 -13.38 -12.00
C VAL A 151 6.93 -13.08 -10.90
N ASP A 152 7.35 -12.34 -9.87
CA ASP A 152 6.48 -11.87 -8.80
C ASP A 152 5.66 -10.66 -9.29
N PHE A 153 4.49 -10.94 -9.85
CA PHE A 153 3.55 -9.93 -10.31
C PHE A 153 3.13 -8.94 -9.22
N ALA A 154 3.17 -9.32 -7.94
CA ALA A 154 2.87 -8.41 -6.84
C ALA A 154 4.00 -7.39 -6.63
N ALA A 155 5.25 -7.82 -6.80
CA ALA A 155 6.40 -6.94 -6.78
C ALA A 155 6.43 -6.00 -8.00
N VAL A 156 6.11 -6.51 -9.20
CA VAL A 156 5.96 -5.69 -10.43
C VAL A 156 4.96 -4.57 -10.22
N ARG A 157 3.78 -4.88 -9.66
CA ARG A 157 2.76 -3.87 -9.31
C ARG A 157 3.26 -2.85 -8.30
N LYS A 158 3.98 -3.29 -7.28
CA LYS A 158 4.47 -2.41 -6.20
C LYS A 158 5.46 -1.39 -6.74
N VAL A 159 6.40 -1.81 -7.59
CA VAL A 159 7.37 -0.93 -8.24
C VAL A 159 6.68 -0.02 -9.24
N GLY A 160 5.80 -0.56 -10.10
CA GLY A 160 5.06 0.21 -11.09
C GLY A 160 4.23 1.33 -10.46
N ILE A 161 3.53 1.08 -9.36
CA ILE A 161 2.80 2.11 -8.60
C ILE A 161 3.77 3.16 -8.01
N LYS A 162 4.91 2.71 -7.45
CA LYS A 162 5.89 3.58 -6.80
C LYS A 162 6.60 4.52 -7.80
N LYS A 163 6.90 4.03 -9.01
CA LYS A 163 7.62 4.78 -10.05
C LYS A 163 6.68 5.64 -10.91
N SER A 164 5.55 5.10 -11.33
CA SER A 164 4.59 5.84 -12.19
C SER A 164 3.66 6.78 -11.41
N GLY A 165 3.47 6.54 -10.11
CA GLY A 165 2.43 7.21 -9.31
C GLY A 165 0.99 6.83 -9.70
N LYS A 166 0.80 5.92 -10.67
CA LYS A 166 -0.51 5.47 -11.14
C LYS A 166 -1.05 4.35 -10.24
N ARG A 167 -2.37 4.18 -10.23
CA ARG A 167 -3.04 3.08 -9.52
C ARG A 167 -3.00 1.81 -10.37
N ALA A 168 -2.90 0.65 -9.72
CA ALA A 168 -3.15 -0.64 -10.35
C ALA A 168 -4.65 -1.00 -10.28
N PRO A 169 -5.23 -1.64 -11.31
CA PRO A 169 -4.62 -1.92 -12.61
C PRO A 169 -4.41 -0.63 -13.43
N CYS A 170 -3.31 -0.56 -14.19
CA CYS A 170 -3.07 0.46 -15.21
C CYS A 170 -4.15 0.40 -16.28
N ASN A 171 -4.22 1.42 -17.13
CA ASN A 171 -5.33 1.55 -18.09
C ASN A 171 -5.37 0.38 -19.08
N MET A 172 -4.22 -0.12 -19.53
CA MET A 172 -4.15 -1.28 -20.44
C MET A 172 -4.68 -2.56 -19.78
N CYS A 173 -4.18 -2.91 -18.60
CA CYS A 173 -4.67 -4.09 -17.87
C CYS A 173 -6.16 -3.97 -17.49
N ARG A 174 -6.63 -2.74 -17.19
CA ARG A 174 -8.04 -2.48 -16.91
C ARG A 174 -8.93 -2.74 -18.12
N LYS A 175 -8.51 -2.35 -19.33
CA LYS A 175 -9.24 -2.61 -20.58
C LYS A 175 -9.29 -4.10 -20.90
N ASN A 176 -8.17 -4.81 -20.67
CA ASN A 176 -8.03 -6.22 -20.98
C ASN A 176 -8.57 -7.16 -19.88
N LYS A 177 -9.09 -6.60 -18.79
CA LYS A 177 -9.58 -7.35 -17.61
C LYS A 177 -8.51 -8.27 -17.00
N THR A 178 -7.24 -7.89 -17.12
CA THR A 178 -6.10 -8.63 -16.57
C THR A 178 -5.49 -7.89 -15.38
N THR A 179 -4.61 -8.55 -14.63
CA THR A 179 -3.90 -7.93 -13.52
C THR A 179 -2.59 -7.32 -14.01
N CYS A 180 -2.18 -6.17 -13.45
CA CYS A 180 -0.88 -5.62 -13.81
C CYS A 180 0.25 -6.59 -13.46
N GLY A 181 1.19 -6.70 -14.40
CA GLY A 181 2.27 -7.68 -14.38
C GLY A 181 1.89 -9.05 -14.95
N SER A 182 0.62 -9.37 -15.20
CA SER A 182 0.26 -10.71 -15.73
C SER A 182 0.19 -10.82 -17.24
N THR A 183 0.46 -9.72 -17.96
CA THR A 183 0.42 -9.65 -19.42
C THR A 183 1.50 -8.69 -19.90
N ASP A 184 2.11 -8.98 -21.05
CA ASP A 184 3.04 -8.14 -21.80
C ASP A 184 2.56 -6.69 -22.04
N VAL A 185 1.26 -6.49 -22.24
CA VAL A 185 0.63 -5.17 -22.45
C VAL A 185 0.58 -4.26 -21.20
N CYS A 186 1.28 -4.62 -20.12
CA CYS A 186 1.25 -3.85 -18.88
C CYS A 186 2.28 -2.71 -18.87
N GLU A 187 1.80 -1.46 -18.77
CA GLU A 187 2.63 -0.23 -18.57
C GLU A 187 3.59 -0.26 -17.36
N PHE A 188 3.54 -1.28 -16.50
CA PHE A 188 4.49 -1.40 -15.38
C PHE A 188 5.75 -2.16 -15.76
N TRP A 189 5.80 -2.83 -16.91
CA TRP A 189 6.99 -3.48 -17.43
C TRP A 189 8.05 -2.47 -17.88
N ASP A 190 7.65 -1.27 -18.29
CA ASP A 190 8.55 -0.16 -18.67
C ASP A 190 9.53 0.27 -17.55
N TYR A 191 9.37 -0.26 -16.33
CA TYR A 191 10.25 -0.01 -15.19
C TYR A 191 11.22 -1.17 -14.91
N PHE A 192 11.18 -2.23 -15.73
CA PHE A 192 11.97 -3.43 -15.56
C PHE A 192 12.80 -3.72 -16.80
N GLU A 193 14.01 -4.20 -16.57
CA GLU A 193 14.87 -4.74 -17.62
C GLU A 193 14.33 -6.13 -17.93
N LEU A 194 13.66 -6.26 -19.08
CA LEU A 194 13.33 -7.58 -19.62
C LEU A 194 14.67 -8.24 -19.97
N PRO A 195 14.85 -9.55 -19.71
CA PRO A 195 16.06 -10.21 -20.15
C PRO A 195 16.11 -10.05 -21.67
N GLU A 196 17.21 -9.51 -22.19
CA GLU A 196 17.51 -9.64 -23.61
C GLU A 196 17.46 -11.14 -23.90
N GLU A 197 16.52 -11.54 -24.76
CA GLU A 197 16.57 -12.88 -25.34
C GLU A 197 17.91 -12.92 -26.09
N GLU A 198 18.87 -13.66 -25.56
CA GLU A 198 20.07 -14.03 -26.33
C GLU A 198 19.53 -14.78 -27.56
N GLU A 199 19.47 -14.06 -28.69
CA GLU A 199 19.30 -14.66 -30.01
C GLU A 199 20.48 -15.63 -30.16
N GLU A 200 20.22 -16.92 -29.96
CA GLU A 200 21.11 -17.97 -30.44
C GLU A 200 21.14 -17.83 -31.98
N GLU A 201 22.12 -17.07 -32.48
CA GLU A 201 22.56 -17.08 -33.86
C GLU A 201 22.99 -18.51 -34.20
N GLU A 202 22.07 -19.33 -34.71
CA GLU A 202 22.44 -20.47 -35.55
C GLU A 202 22.85 -19.89 -36.93
N GLU A 203 24.11 -19.47 -37.03
CA GLU A 203 24.80 -19.17 -38.27
C GLU A 203 25.07 -20.47 -39.08
N GLU A 204 24.70 -20.39 -40.37
CA GLU A 204 25.26 -21.09 -41.55
C GLU A 204 24.99 -22.61 -41.69
N GLU A 205 24.59 -23.13 -42.86
CA GLU A 205 25.25 -22.98 -44.16
C GLU A 205 24.26 -22.84 -45.34
N GLU A 206 24.59 -21.91 -46.24
CA GLU A 206 24.18 -21.92 -47.64
C GLU A 206 24.72 -23.18 -48.33
N GLU A 207 23.89 -23.89 -49.10
CA GLU A 207 24.38 -24.51 -50.32
C GLU A 207 23.39 -24.24 -51.46
N ASN A 208 23.91 -23.43 -52.37
CA ASN A 208 23.37 -22.97 -53.63
C ASN A 208 23.47 -24.10 -54.66
N GLU A 209 22.40 -24.39 -55.43
CA GLU A 209 22.55 -24.96 -56.79
C GLU A 209 21.29 -24.67 -57.62
N GLU A 210 21.40 -23.55 -58.35
CA GLU A 210 21.05 -23.30 -59.76
C GLU A 210 19.85 -24.03 -60.41
N GLU A 211 18.91 -23.19 -60.86
CA GLU A 211 18.29 -23.11 -62.19
C GLU A 211 18.12 -24.42 -63.01
N ASP A 212 16.88 -24.74 -63.39
CA ASP A 212 16.63 -24.84 -64.84
C ASP A 212 15.14 -24.65 -65.18
N GLU A 213 14.96 -24.11 -66.37
CA GLU A 213 13.77 -23.46 -66.89
C GLU A 213 12.62 -24.39 -67.33
N GLU A 214 11.51 -23.69 -67.66
CA GLU A 214 10.68 -23.96 -68.83
C GLU A 214 9.62 -25.08 -68.76
N ASP A 215 8.35 -24.67 -68.82
CA ASP A 215 7.56 -24.78 -70.07
C ASP A 215 6.12 -25.29 -69.87
N LYS A 216 5.20 -24.51 -70.46
CA LYS A 216 3.89 -24.87 -71.05
C LYS A 216 2.89 -25.74 -70.28
N GLY A 217 1.66 -25.24 -70.26
CA GLY A 217 0.51 -26.13 -70.43
C GLY A 217 -0.82 -25.57 -70.00
N GLU A 218 -1.42 -24.70 -70.81
CA GLU A 218 -2.86 -24.47 -70.83
C GLU A 218 -3.62 -25.80 -70.97
N GLY A 219 -4.78 -25.92 -70.31
CA GLY A 219 -5.61 -27.12 -70.37
C GLY A 219 -7.03 -26.84 -69.89
N GLU A 220 -7.80 -26.18 -70.75
CA GLU A 220 -9.26 -26.08 -70.70
C GLU A 220 -9.95 -27.45 -70.78
N GLY A 221 -11.16 -27.51 -70.18
CA GLY A 221 -12.22 -28.46 -70.53
C GLY A 221 -12.17 -29.82 -69.82
N ALA A 222 -13.25 -30.55 -69.63
CA ALA A 222 -14.65 -30.36 -69.95
C ALA A 222 -15.45 -31.47 -69.24
N ASN A 223 -16.74 -31.19 -68.99
CA ASN A 223 -17.85 -32.09 -68.58
C ASN A 223 -17.87 -32.66 -67.16
#